data_AF-A0A163BWE4-F1
#
_entry.id   AF-A0A163BWE4-F1
#
_cell.length_a   1.000
_cell.length_b   1.000
_cell.length_c   1.000
_cell.angle_alpha   90.00
_cell.angle_beta   90.00
_cell.angle_gamma   90.00
#
_symmetry.space_group_name_H-M   'P 1'
#
loop_
_entity.id
_entity.type
_entity.pdbx_description
1 polymer ?
#
loop_
_entity_poly.entity_id
_entity_poly.type
_entity_poly.pdbx_seq_one_letter_code
_entity_poly.pdbx_strand_id
1 'polypeptide(L)'
;MKKIALIVFLSCLIPQINAQNIYDDALTAASYAYAHSKKAHGSNNVYHTQEYADKAIEAFQKVEGLAEQCNCKKANETAYAARVDMESSLQEDTYERSRFFAKRAKELGSKLLEQLTSCQASTGSYAQVDEEEYTEEANDIADASEEVSLKQKELELKKRQLELEQKQLEQEIAAQSKQKAEFEAKRAAELKEQTLIKSKAEIALQKLENALQELSVVLNQEAPFESQADYSRSESELKNESLDDTKNFYVNRVKELTQTAMQQFASSNMVDN
;
A
#
# COMPACT_ATOMS: atom_id res chain seq x y z
N MET A 1 22.77 -14.84 78.11
CA MET A 1 21.93 -15.07 76.92
C MET A 1 20.63 -14.26 76.97
N LYS A 2 20.69 -12.92 77.10
CA LYS A 2 19.50 -12.04 77.12
C LYS A 2 19.63 -10.77 76.25
N LYS A 3 20.80 -10.54 75.64
CA LYS A 3 21.06 -9.34 74.81
C LYS A 3 21.05 -9.62 73.31
N ILE A 4 20.99 -10.89 72.90
CA ILE A 4 20.95 -11.29 71.47
C ILE A 4 19.50 -11.47 70.99
N ALA A 5 18.56 -11.74 71.91
CA ALA A 5 17.14 -11.90 71.56
C ALA A 5 16.43 -10.58 71.19
N LEU A 6 17.01 -9.42 71.54
CA LEU A 6 16.39 -8.11 71.30
C LEU A 6 16.72 -7.54 69.91
N ILE A 7 17.77 -8.05 69.25
CA ILE A 7 18.20 -7.60 67.92
C ILE A 7 17.46 -8.37 66.81
N VAL A 8 17.00 -9.59 67.08
CA VAL A 8 16.25 -10.41 66.10
C VAL A 8 14.77 -10.04 66.03
N PHE A 9 14.22 -9.33 67.02
CA PHE A 9 12.82 -8.89 67.01
C PHE A 9 12.59 -7.54 66.31
N LEU A 10 13.68 -6.83 65.93
CA LEU A 10 13.61 -5.48 65.34
C LEU A 10 13.82 -5.46 63.81
N SER A 11 13.80 -6.62 63.14
CA SER A 11 13.96 -6.71 61.68
C SER A 11 12.66 -7.04 60.92
N CYS A 12 11.50 -7.01 61.58
CA CYS A 12 10.19 -7.35 60.97
C CYS A 12 9.26 -6.15 60.74
N LEU A 13 9.76 -4.92 60.78
CA LEU A 13 8.95 -3.71 60.53
C LEU A 13 9.62 -2.82 59.50
N ILE A 14 9.88 -3.36 58.31
CA ILE A 14 10.04 -2.52 57.11
C ILE A 14 8.71 -2.63 56.35
N PRO A 15 7.85 -1.60 56.36
CA PRO A 15 6.74 -1.58 55.43
C PRO A 15 7.33 -1.55 54.01
N GLN A 16 7.12 -2.59 53.23
CA GLN A 16 7.44 -2.58 51.80
C GLN A 16 6.43 -1.70 51.09
N ILE A 17 6.67 -0.40 51.07
CA ILE A 17 5.88 0.54 50.31
C ILE A 17 6.53 0.66 48.93
N ASN A 18 6.26 -0.30 48.04
CA ASN A 18 6.41 -0.07 46.61
C ASN A 18 5.15 0.68 46.15
N ALA A 19 5.09 1.99 46.37
CA ALA A 19 4.01 2.80 45.83
C ALA A 19 4.30 3.08 44.34
N GLN A 20 3.80 2.21 43.46
CA GLN A 20 3.74 2.48 42.02
C GLN A 20 2.83 3.69 41.77
N ASN A 21 3.26 4.63 40.91
CA ASN A 21 2.47 5.80 40.56
C ASN A 21 1.32 5.39 39.62
N ILE A 22 0.09 5.52 40.11
CA ILE A 22 -1.14 5.13 39.39
C ILE A 22 -1.29 5.89 38.06
N TYR A 23 -0.76 7.12 37.94
CA TYR A 23 -0.75 7.86 36.68
C TYR A 23 0.18 7.25 35.63
N ASP A 24 1.36 6.79 36.04
CA ASP A 24 2.33 6.15 35.15
C ASP A 24 1.83 4.77 34.72
N ASP A 25 1.14 4.06 35.62
CA ASP A 25 0.43 2.82 35.29
C ASP A 25 -0.70 3.06 34.28
N ALA A 26 -1.47 4.16 34.44
CA ALA A 26 -2.54 4.54 33.52
C ALA A 26 -1.98 4.90 32.13
N LEU A 27 -0.91 5.68 32.08
CA LEU A 27 -0.22 6.05 30.84
C LEU A 27 0.40 4.84 30.14
N THR A 28 0.97 3.91 30.89
CA THR A 28 1.51 2.65 30.37
C THR A 28 0.42 1.78 29.77
N ALA A 29 -0.69 1.60 30.50
CA ALA A 29 -1.85 0.85 30.00
C ALA A 29 -2.47 1.51 28.76
N ALA A 30 -2.59 2.84 28.74
CA ALA A 30 -3.10 3.60 27.60
C ALA A 30 -2.18 3.51 26.37
N SER A 31 -0.86 3.53 26.59
CA SER A 31 0.12 3.36 25.52
C SER A 31 0.03 1.97 24.90
N TYR A 32 -0.16 0.94 25.73
CA TYR A 32 -0.37 -0.43 25.29
C TYR A 32 -1.69 -0.58 24.51
N ALA A 33 -2.79 0.01 25.00
CA ALA A 33 -4.09 0.02 24.33
C ALA A 33 -4.02 0.73 22.96
N TYR A 34 -3.36 1.89 22.90
CA TYR A 34 -3.15 2.63 21.64
C TYR A 34 -2.30 1.84 20.64
N ALA A 35 -1.22 1.20 21.10
CA ALA A 35 -0.35 0.40 20.24
C ALA A 35 -1.09 -0.77 19.59
N HIS A 36 -1.89 -1.51 20.36
CA HIS A 36 -2.71 -2.59 19.83
C HIS A 36 -3.85 -2.09 18.95
N SER A 37 -4.44 -0.94 19.29
CA SER A 37 -5.43 -0.30 18.41
C SER A 37 -4.86 0.09 17.06
N LYS A 38 -3.61 0.58 17.05
CA LYS A 38 -2.88 0.88 15.81
C LYS A 38 -2.58 -0.39 15.01
N LYS A 39 -2.20 -1.50 15.67
CA LYS A 39 -1.96 -2.80 15.01
C LYS A 39 -3.24 -3.40 14.44
N ALA A 40 -4.36 -3.34 15.17
CA ALA A 40 -5.68 -3.74 14.69
C ALA A 40 -6.04 -2.97 13.41
N HIS A 41 -5.96 -1.64 13.45
CA HIS A 41 -6.21 -0.81 12.27
C HIS A 41 -5.24 -1.06 11.09
N GLY A 42 -3.98 -1.41 11.37
CA GLY A 42 -2.95 -1.66 10.38
C GLY A 42 -2.90 -3.10 9.85
N SER A 43 -3.74 -3.99 10.39
CA SER A 43 -3.84 -5.38 9.94
C SER A 43 -4.49 -5.46 8.55
N ASN A 44 -4.26 -6.54 7.82
CA ASN A 44 -4.74 -6.73 6.45
C ASN A 44 -5.87 -7.77 6.30
N ASN A 45 -6.35 -8.32 7.41
CA ASN A 45 -7.48 -9.24 7.44
C ASN A 45 -8.28 -9.12 8.75
N VAL A 46 -9.50 -9.64 8.73
CA VAL A 46 -10.45 -9.53 9.85
C VAL A 46 -9.93 -10.23 11.11
N TYR A 47 -9.33 -11.41 10.98
CA TYR A 47 -8.82 -12.18 12.13
C TYR A 47 -7.73 -11.44 12.90
N HIS A 48 -6.72 -10.88 12.23
CA HIS A 48 -5.68 -10.10 12.92
C HIS A 48 -6.21 -8.76 13.45
N THR A 49 -7.16 -8.15 12.73
CA THR A 49 -7.82 -6.92 13.22
C THR A 49 -8.50 -7.20 14.56
N GLN A 50 -9.24 -8.31 14.64
CA GLN A 50 -9.95 -8.74 15.85
C GLN A 50 -8.99 -9.21 16.95
N GLU A 51 -7.93 -9.97 16.62
CA GLU A 51 -6.92 -10.41 17.59
C GLU A 51 -6.27 -9.23 18.34
N TYR A 52 -5.93 -8.16 17.61
CA TYR A 52 -5.37 -6.96 18.22
C TYR A 52 -6.44 -6.07 18.88
N ALA A 53 -7.69 -6.10 18.40
CA ALA A 53 -8.79 -5.42 19.05
C ALA A 53 -9.06 -6.01 20.45
N ASP A 54 -9.05 -7.34 20.58
CA ASP A 54 -9.21 -8.05 21.86
C ASP A 54 -8.16 -7.63 22.89
N LYS A 55 -6.88 -7.62 22.50
CA LYS A 55 -5.77 -7.12 23.34
C LYS A 55 -5.92 -5.65 23.72
N ALA A 56 -6.51 -4.83 22.83
CA ALA A 56 -6.76 -3.43 23.12
C ALA A 56 -7.92 -3.24 24.11
N ILE A 57 -8.95 -4.09 24.07
CA ILE A 57 -10.09 -4.06 25.01
C ILE A 57 -9.59 -4.24 26.44
N GLU A 58 -8.82 -5.30 26.72
CA GLU A 58 -8.28 -5.56 28.05
C GLU A 58 -7.47 -4.36 28.59
N ALA A 59 -6.70 -3.74 27.70
CA ALA A 59 -5.87 -2.60 28.03
C ALA A 59 -6.71 -1.34 28.31
N PHE A 60 -7.74 -1.06 27.52
CA PHE A 60 -8.66 0.06 27.78
C PHE A 60 -9.44 -0.14 29.08
N GLN A 61 -9.89 -1.36 29.39
CA GLN A 61 -10.52 -1.67 30.69
C GLN A 61 -9.59 -1.36 31.86
N LYS A 62 -8.30 -1.70 31.73
CA LYS A 62 -7.29 -1.37 32.74
C LYS A 62 -7.14 0.15 32.88
N VAL A 63 -7.15 0.89 31.78
CA VAL A 63 -7.10 2.37 31.83
C VAL A 63 -8.34 2.94 32.49
N GLU A 64 -9.54 2.43 32.22
CA GLU A 64 -10.77 2.89 32.88
C GLU A 64 -10.63 2.83 34.41
N GLY A 65 -10.20 1.68 34.95
CA GLY A 65 -10.03 1.50 36.39
C GLY A 65 -8.94 2.39 37.01
N LEU A 66 -7.83 2.62 36.29
CA LEU A 66 -6.74 3.48 36.78
C LEU A 66 -7.10 4.97 36.67
N ALA A 67 -7.75 5.38 35.59
CA ALA A 67 -8.20 6.76 35.38
C ALA A 67 -9.29 7.16 36.40
N GLU A 68 -10.13 6.21 36.82
CA GLU A 68 -11.09 6.43 37.90
C GLU A 68 -10.38 6.68 39.24
N GLN A 69 -9.37 5.87 39.58
CA GLN A 69 -8.56 6.05 40.79
C GLN A 69 -7.80 7.39 40.81
N CYS A 70 -7.41 7.88 39.63
CA CYS A 70 -6.76 9.19 39.48
C CYS A 70 -7.75 10.37 39.34
N ASN A 71 -9.07 10.15 39.45
CA ASN A 71 -10.11 11.16 39.19
C ASN A 71 -10.04 11.83 37.79
N CYS A 72 -9.46 11.15 36.81
CA CYS A 72 -9.32 11.62 35.43
C CYS A 72 -10.57 11.30 34.60
N LYS A 73 -11.72 11.89 34.96
CA LYS A 73 -13.04 11.56 34.37
C LYS A 73 -13.06 11.55 32.83
N LYS A 74 -12.47 12.57 32.20
CA LYS A 74 -12.43 12.68 30.74
C LYS A 74 -11.62 11.54 30.07
N ALA A 75 -10.52 11.14 30.71
CA ALA A 75 -9.70 10.02 30.26
C ALA A 75 -10.46 8.70 30.43
N ASN A 76 -11.13 8.49 31.56
CA ASN A 76 -11.97 7.31 31.78
C ASN A 76 -13.07 7.20 30.71
N GLU A 77 -13.82 8.27 30.45
CA GLU A 77 -14.87 8.29 29.41
C GLU A 77 -14.31 8.02 28.00
N THR A 78 -13.12 8.56 27.70
CA THR A 78 -12.46 8.33 26.40
C THR A 78 -11.97 6.87 26.28
N ALA A 79 -11.45 6.28 27.35
CA ALA A 79 -11.04 4.88 27.38
C ALA A 79 -12.25 3.94 27.20
N TYR A 80 -13.36 4.22 27.88
CA TYR A 80 -14.62 3.51 27.70
C TYR A 80 -15.09 3.54 26.24
N ALA A 81 -15.12 4.72 25.62
CA ALA A 81 -15.54 4.86 24.23
C ALA A 81 -14.63 4.10 23.26
N ALA A 82 -13.31 4.14 23.50
CA ALA A 82 -12.35 3.41 22.69
C ALA A 82 -12.50 1.88 22.84
N ARG A 83 -12.78 1.40 24.05
CA ARG A 83 -13.10 -0.01 24.31
C ARG A 83 -14.35 -0.45 23.56
N VAL A 84 -15.43 0.31 23.62
CA VAL A 84 -16.69 0.00 22.92
C VAL A 84 -16.50 -0.07 21.41
N ASP A 85 -15.69 0.83 20.85
CA ASP A 85 -15.30 0.74 19.43
C ASP A 85 -14.53 -0.58 19.17
N MET A 86 -13.60 -1.00 20.03
CA MET A 86 -12.94 -2.29 19.85
C MET A 86 -13.85 -3.51 20.02
N GLU A 87 -14.81 -3.46 20.95
CA GLU A 87 -15.83 -4.51 21.07
C GLU A 87 -16.68 -4.60 19.81
N SER A 88 -17.03 -3.47 19.22
CA SER A 88 -17.70 -3.41 17.92
C SER A 88 -16.81 -4.02 16.83
N SER A 89 -15.51 -3.75 16.85
CA SER A 89 -14.53 -4.35 15.93
C SER A 89 -14.54 -5.89 15.98
N LEU A 90 -14.76 -6.49 17.16
CA LEU A 90 -14.85 -7.96 17.33
C LEU A 90 -16.14 -8.56 16.75
N GLN A 91 -17.21 -7.78 16.67
CA GLN A 91 -18.53 -8.27 16.24
C GLN A 91 -18.75 -8.17 14.72
N GLU A 92 -17.84 -7.52 14.00
CA GLU A 92 -17.98 -7.31 12.56
C GLU A 92 -17.43 -8.47 11.72
N ASP A 93 -18.24 -8.96 10.77
CA ASP A 93 -17.89 -10.10 9.91
C ASP A 93 -16.96 -9.73 8.74
N THR A 94 -16.81 -8.44 8.46
CA THR A 94 -16.00 -7.96 7.32
C THR A 94 -14.81 -7.17 7.79
N TYR A 95 -13.68 -7.41 7.12
CA TYR A 95 -12.42 -6.73 7.39
C TYR A 95 -12.56 -5.20 7.46
N GLU A 96 -13.19 -4.57 6.46
CA GLU A 96 -13.29 -3.10 6.43
C GLU A 96 -14.17 -2.53 7.56
N ARG A 97 -15.23 -3.24 7.97
CA ARG A 97 -16.08 -2.79 9.09
C ARG A 97 -15.38 -2.97 10.43
N SER A 98 -14.73 -4.10 10.66
CA SER A 98 -13.89 -4.31 11.84
C SER A 98 -12.79 -3.22 11.91
N ARG A 99 -12.08 -3.01 10.80
CA ARG A 99 -11.02 -1.99 10.70
C ARG A 99 -11.51 -0.56 10.90
N PHE A 100 -12.74 -0.24 10.51
CA PHE A 100 -13.35 1.07 10.76
C PHE A 100 -13.45 1.38 12.24
N PHE A 101 -13.93 0.43 13.05
CA PHE A 101 -14.00 0.63 14.49
C PHE A 101 -12.62 0.65 15.15
N ALA A 102 -11.70 -0.23 14.72
CA ALA A 102 -10.30 -0.20 15.17
C ALA A 102 -9.63 1.15 14.88
N LYS A 103 -9.95 1.81 13.75
CA LYS A 103 -9.48 3.16 13.43
C LYS A 103 -9.97 4.19 14.45
N ARG A 104 -11.27 4.15 14.80
CA ARG A 104 -11.86 5.09 15.76
C ARG A 104 -11.24 4.92 17.16
N ALA A 105 -11.11 3.69 17.62
CA ALA A 105 -10.46 3.38 18.89
C ALA A 105 -8.98 3.82 18.91
N LYS A 106 -8.24 3.68 17.80
CA LYS A 106 -6.88 4.24 17.66
C LYS A 106 -6.86 5.76 17.85
N GLU A 107 -7.78 6.49 17.23
CA GLU A 107 -7.87 7.95 17.35
C GLU A 107 -8.23 8.38 18.78
N LEU A 108 -9.16 7.66 19.42
CA LEU A 108 -9.49 7.86 20.83
C LEU A 108 -8.33 7.52 21.76
N GLY A 109 -7.57 6.45 21.49
CA GLY A 109 -6.37 6.08 22.25
C GLY A 109 -5.27 7.14 22.21
N SER A 110 -5.10 7.85 21.08
CA SER A 110 -4.19 8.99 21.00
C SER A 110 -4.66 10.15 21.90
N LYS A 111 -5.95 10.48 21.85
CA LYS A 111 -6.56 11.52 22.70
C LYS A 111 -6.51 11.15 24.19
N LEU A 112 -6.64 9.87 24.50
CA LEU A 112 -6.56 9.34 25.85
C LEU A 112 -5.19 9.60 26.48
N LEU A 113 -4.11 9.39 25.73
CA LEU A 113 -2.75 9.70 26.19
C LEU A 113 -2.61 11.19 26.54
N GLU A 114 -3.06 12.08 25.65
CA GLU A 114 -3.02 13.54 25.90
C GLU A 114 -3.81 13.94 27.15
N GLN A 115 -4.98 13.33 27.34
CA GLN A 115 -5.84 13.61 28.49
C GLN A 115 -5.26 13.10 29.80
N LEU A 116 -4.63 11.92 29.82
CA LEU A 116 -3.96 11.39 31.01
C LEU A 116 -2.74 12.23 31.40
N THR A 117 -1.92 12.63 30.42
CA THR A 117 -0.79 13.55 30.66
C THR A 117 -1.28 14.90 31.21
N SER A 118 -2.35 15.44 30.64
CA SER A 118 -2.95 16.70 31.12
C SER A 118 -3.53 16.55 32.53
N CYS A 119 -4.15 15.40 32.81
CA CYS A 119 -4.71 15.11 34.13
C CYS A 119 -3.61 15.07 35.18
N GLN A 120 -2.51 14.33 34.93
CA GLN A 120 -1.35 14.27 35.81
C GLN A 120 -0.78 15.66 36.13
N ALA A 121 -0.66 16.53 35.12
CA ALA A 121 -0.19 17.90 35.30
C ALA A 121 -1.15 18.76 36.15
N SER A 122 -2.46 18.55 36.03
CA SER A 122 -3.47 19.30 36.78
C SER A 122 -3.57 18.90 38.26
N THR A 123 -3.29 17.64 38.59
CA THR A 123 -3.29 17.14 39.97
C THR A 123 -2.07 17.63 40.77
N GLY A 124 -1.00 18.08 40.09
CA GLY A 124 0.18 18.68 40.71
C GLY A 124 0.02 20.13 41.19
N SER A 125 -1.15 20.77 41.04
CA SER A 125 -1.36 22.18 41.39
C SER A 125 -1.94 22.43 42.80
N TYR A 126 -2.17 21.40 43.62
CA TYR A 126 -2.65 21.57 45.00
C TYR A 126 -1.98 20.57 45.97
N ALA A 127 -0.75 20.89 46.40
CA ALA A 127 -0.24 20.65 47.76
C ALA A 127 1.22 21.09 47.89
N GLN A 128 1.46 22.15 48.67
CA GLN A 128 2.67 22.41 49.46
C GLN A 128 2.30 21.95 50.89
N VAL A 129 3.11 21.38 51.78
CA VAL A 129 4.55 21.20 52.04
C VAL A 129 4.67 19.85 52.80
N ASP A 130 5.74 19.06 52.71
CA ASP A 130 6.82 19.10 53.68
C ASP A 130 8.15 18.63 53.07
N GLU A 131 9.16 19.47 53.27
CA GLU A 131 10.57 19.20 52.98
C GLU A 131 11.10 18.16 53.96
N GLU A 132 11.49 16.98 53.48
CA GLU A 132 12.64 16.28 54.04
C GLU A 132 13.55 15.80 52.90
N GLU A 133 14.77 16.30 52.99
CA GLU A 133 16.03 15.95 52.35
C GLU A 133 16.10 14.58 51.64
N TYR A 134 16.19 14.59 50.31
CA TYR A 134 16.65 13.45 49.51
C TYR A 134 17.94 13.80 48.77
N THR A 135 19.03 13.22 49.26
CA THR A 135 20.29 13.03 48.56
C THR A 135 20.13 11.95 47.48
N GLU A 136 20.63 12.27 46.28
CA GLU A 136 20.99 11.37 45.17
C GLU A 136 19.89 10.46 44.57
N GLU A 137 18.96 11.03 43.79
CA GLU A 137 18.26 10.32 42.69
C GLU A 137 17.60 11.31 41.68
N ALA A 138 18.09 12.55 41.62
CA ALA A 138 17.59 13.62 40.75
C ALA A 138 18.07 13.55 39.29
N ASN A 139 18.98 12.62 38.96
CA ASN A 139 19.50 12.46 37.60
C ASN A 139 18.61 11.58 36.71
N ASP A 140 17.91 10.58 37.26
CA ASP A 140 17.18 9.60 36.42
C ASP A 140 15.82 10.11 35.88
N ILE A 141 15.18 11.08 36.55
CA ILE A 141 13.89 11.69 36.10
C ILE A 141 14.12 12.87 35.13
N ALA A 142 15.22 13.61 35.30
CA ALA A 142 15.64 14.65 34.36
C ALA A 142 16.06 14.01 33.02
N ASP A 143 16.81 12.91 33.07
CA ASP A 143 17.23 12.14 31.90
C ASP A 143 16.04 11.54 31.13
N ALA A 144 15.01 11.05 31.83
CA ALA A 144 13.79 10.51 31.19
C ALA A 144 12.94 11.59 30.49
N SER A 145 12.82 12.79 31.08
CA SER A 145 12.09 13.91 30.44
C SER A 145 12.84 14.47 29.23
N GLU A 146 14.18 14.49 29.29
CA GLU A 146 15.01 14.86 28.15
C GLU A 146 14.92 13.81 27.02
N GLU A 147 14.95 12.53 27.35
CA GLU A 147 14.79 11.42 26.40
C GLU A 147 13.44 11.48 25.66
N VAL A 148 12.33 11.77 26.37
CA VAL A 148 11.00 11.91 25.75
C VAL A 148 10.96 13.11 24.80
N SER A 149 11.51 14.25 25.21
CA SER A 149 11.61 15.46 24.37
C SER A 149 12.45 15.22 23.11
N LEU A 150 13.57 14.51 23.25
CA LEU A 150 14.43 14.11 22.13
C LEU A 150 13.72 13.16 21.17
N LYS A 151 13.02 12.14 21.69
CA LYS A 151 12.19 11.24 20.85
C LYS A 151 11.07 11.98 20.13
N GLN A 152 10.49 13.01 20.74
CA GLN A 152 9.45 13.82 20.10
C GLN A 152 10.00 14.63 18.93
N LYS A 153 11.20 15.23 19.09
CA LYS A 153 11.91 15.91 18.00
C LYS A 153 12.32 14.95 16.89
N GLU A 154 12.82 13.76 17.25
CA GLU A 154 13.17 12.71 16.28
C GLU A 154 11.93 12.27 15.47
N LEU A 155 10.79 12.07 16.13
CA LEU A 155 9.53 11.74 15.46
C LEU A 155 9.05 12.86 14.52
N GLU A 156 9.21 14.12 14.90
CA GLU A 156 8.85 15.24 14.04
C GLU A 156 9.76 15.32 12.80
N LEU A 157 11.07 15.16 12.98
CA LEU A 157 12.02 15.08 11.87
C LEU A 157 11.69 13.91 10.93
N LYS A 158 11.38 12.74 11.50
CA LYS A 158 10.97 11.56 10.73
C LYS A 158 9.68 11.79 9.97
N LYS A 159 8.68 12.48 10.56
CA LYS A 159 7.45 12.87 9.86
C LYS A 159 7.73 13.79 8.67
N ARG A 160 8.57 14.83 8.86
CA ARG A 160 8.96 15.74 7.77
C ARG A 160 9.72 15.00 6.66
N GLN A 161 10.60 14.08 7.02
CA GLN A 161 11.32 13.25 6.05
C GLN A 161 10.36 12.37 5.25
N LEU A 162 9.41 11.71 5.92
CA LEU A 162 8.39 10.90 5.25
C LEU A 162 7.48 11.74 4.35
N GLU A 163 7.15 12.97 4.72
CA GLU A 163 6.35 13.87 3.87
C GLU A 163 7.12 14.27 2.60
N LEU A 164 8.42 14.54 2.73
CA LEU A 164 9.28 14.83 1.57
C LEU A 164 9.42 13.60 0.66
N GLU A 165 9.62 12.42 1.24
CA GLU A 165 9.70 11.16 0.50
C GLU A 165 8.38 10.85 -0.21
N GLN A 166 7.24 11.06 0.46
CA GLN A 166 5.92 10.92 -0.15
C GLN A 166 5.74 11.86 -1.36
N LYS A 167 6.14 13.13 -1.24
CA LYS A 167 6.08 14.09 -2.34
C LYS A 167 6.98 13.67 -3.51
N GLN A 168 8.17 13.12 -3.24
CA GLN A 168 9.07 12.62 -4.28
C GLN A 168 8.48 11.40 -5.00
N LEU A 169 7.93 10.44 -4.25
CA LEU A 169 7.26 9.26 -4.79
C LEU A 169 6.04 9.65 -5.66
N GLU A 170 5.23 10.61 -5.20
CA GLU A 170 4.10 11.12 -5.99
C GLU A 170 4.55 11.75 -7.31
N GLN A 171 5.64 12.52 -7.30
CA GLN A 171 6.22 13.08 -8.52
C GLN A 171 6.75 12.00 -9.46
N GLU A 172 7.40 10.96 -8.93
CA GLU A 172 7.91 9.84 -9.74
C GLU A 172 6.75 9.04 -10.36
N ILE A 173 5.71 8.73 -9.60
CA ILE A 173 4.49 8.07 -10.10
C ILE A 173 3.81 8.92 -11.17
N ALA A 174 3.72 10.23 -10.98
CA ALA A 174 3.16 11.15 -11.97
C ALA A 174 4.02 11.18 -13.26
N ALA A 175 5.34 11.15 -13.14
CA ALA A 175 6.24 11.09 -14.29
C ALA A 175 6.13 9.76 -15.05
N GLN A 176 6.14 8.63 -14.35
CA GLN A 176 5.99 7.30 -14.94
C GLN A 176 4.61 7.12 -15.61
N SER A 177 3.54 7.56 -14.96
CA SER A 177 2.19 7.50 -15.54
C SER A 177 2.07 8.36 -16.81
N LYS A 178 2.69 9.54 -16.83
CA LYS A 178 2.76 10.39 -18.03
C LYS A 178 3.53 9.70 -19.16
N GLN A 179 4.69 9.11 -18.87
CA GLN A 179 5.48 8.37 -19.88
C GLN A 179 4.72 7.17 -20.43
N LYS A 180 4.05 6.41 -19.56
CA LYS A 180 3.21 5.27 -19.96
C LYS A 180 2.07 5.72 -20.87
N ALA A 181 1.35 6.78 -20.51
CA ALA A 181 0.27 7.32 -21.33
C ALA A 181 0.77 7.82 -22.71
N GLU A 182 1.95 8.44 -22.76
CA GLU A 182 2.55 8.86 -24.02
C GLU A 182 2.94 7.67 -24.90
N PHE A 183 3.52 6.62 -24.30
CA PHE A 183 3.85 5.38 -25.02
C PHE A 183 2.60 4.69 -25.57
N GLU A 184 1.55 4.55 -24.75
CA GLU A 184 0.26 3.98 -25.16
C GLU A 184 -0.38 4.79 -26.29
N ALA A 185 -0.33 6.12 -26.23
CA ALA A 185 -0.82 6.99 -27.28
C ALA A 185 -0.04 6.83 -28.60
N LYS A 186 1.29 6.75 -28.54
CA LYS A 186 2.14 6.48 -29.72
C LYS A 186 1.82 5.11 -30.32
N ARG A 187 1.68 4.08 -29.49
CA ARG A 187 1.35 2.73 -29.96
C ARG A 187 -0.04 2.66 -30.59
N ALA A 188 -1.03 3.37 -30.03
CA ALA A 188 -2.36 3.46 -30.61
C ALA A 188 -2.36 4.18 -31.97
N ALA A 189 -1.58 5.25 -32.11
CA ALA A 189 -1.41 5.95 -33.38
C ALA A 189 -0.73 5.07 -34.44
N GLU A 190 0.32 4.33 -34.05
CA GLU A 190 1.01 3.38 -34.93
C GLU A 190 0.07 2.27 -35.41
N LEU A 191 -0.70 1.66 -34.51
CA LEU A 191 -1.67 0.61 -34.85
C LEU A 191 -2.74 1.10 -35.83
N LYS A 192 -3.17 2.37 -35.69
CA LYS A 192 -4.09 3.00 -36.63
C LYS A 192 -3.46 3.15 -38.02
N GLU A 193 -2.18 3.52 -38.10
CA GLU A 193 -1.45 3.58 -39.38
C GLU A 193 -1.30 2.19 -39.99
N GLN A 194 -0.88 1.19 -39.21
CA GLN A 194 -0.77 -0.20 -39.64
C GLN A 194 -2.09 -0.73 -40.20
N THR A 195 -3.22 -0.46 -39.52
CA THR A 195 -4.55 -0.90 -39.97
C THR A 195 -4.93 -0.28 -41.32
N LEU A 196 -4.57 0.99 -41.53
CA LEU A 196 -4.82 1.70 -42.78
C LEU A 196 -3.95 1.15 -43.92
N ILE A 197 -2.67 0.87 -43.64
CA ILE A 197 -1.76 0.24 -44.61
C ILE A 197 -2.26 -1.14 -44.98
N LYS A 198 -2.58 -1.96 -43.98
CA LYS A 198 -3.19 -3.28 -44.14
C LYS A 198 -4.36 -3.22 -45.13
N SER A 199 -5.36 -2.41 -44.84
CA SER A 199 -6.58 -2.35 -45.66
C SER A 199 -6.27 -1.95 -47.10
N LYS A 200 -5.40 -0.97 -47.31
CA LYS A 200 -5.02 -0.53 -48.66
C LYS A 200 -4.20 -1.58 -49.41
N ALA A 201 -3.26 -2.22 -48.73
CA ALA A 201 -2.35 -3.20 -49.32
C ALA A 201 -3.09 -4.49 -49.71
N GLU A 202 -3.97 -4.99 -48.84
CA GLU A 202 -4.80 -6.17 -49.12
C GLU A 202 -5.73 -5.95 -50.32
N ILE A 203 -6.37 -4.78 -50.41
CA ILE A 203 -7.19 -4.41 -51.58
C ILE A 203 -6.33 -4.35 -52.85
N ALA A 204 -5.13 -3.78 -52.77
CA ALA A 204 -4.24 -3.67 -53.93
C ALA A 204 -3.72 -5.04 -54.39
N LEU A 205 -3.36 -5.93 -53.45
CA LEU A 205 -2.94 -7.29 -53.73
C LEU A 205 -4.06 -8.12 -54.34
N GLN A 206 -5.28 -8.04 -53.80
CA GLN A 206 -6.44 -8.72 -54.39
C GLN A 206 -6.70 -8.25 -55.84
N LYS A 207 -6.61 -6.93 -56.09
CA LYS A 207 -6.78 -6.40 -57.45
C LYS A 207 -5.68 -6.90 -58.40
N LEU A 208 -4.45 -6.97 -57.92
CA LEU A 208 -3.32 -7.47 -58.68
C LEU A 208 -3.51 -8.97 -58.99
N GLU A 209 -3.88 -9.78 -58.00
CA GLU A 209 -4.16 -11.20 -58.16
C GLU A 209 -5.28 -11.46 -59.19
N ASN A 210 -6.39 -10.72 -59.09
CA ASN A 210 -7.49 -10.82 -60.06
C ASN A 210 -7.03 -10.45 -61.48
N ALA A 211 -6.21 -9.41 -61.64
CA ALA A 211 -5.68 -9.03 -62.95
C ALA A 211 -4.73 -10.11 -63.53
N LEU A 212 -3.95 -10.78 -62.69
CA LEU A 212 -3.09 -11.90 -63.11
C LEU A 212 -3.92 -13.12 -63.52
N GLN A 213 -5.03 -13.39 -62.81
CA GLN A 213 -6.00 -14.42 -63.18
C GLN A 213 -6.63 -14.12 -64.54
N GLU A 214 -7.13 -12.90 -64.76
CA GLU A 214 -7.68 -12.48 -66.04
C GLU A 214 -6.64 -12.62 -67.17
N LEU A 215 -5.39 -12.22 -66.92
CA LEU A 215 -4.31 -12.37 -67.89
C LEU A 215 -4.03 -13.84 -68.23
N SER A 216 -4.05 -14.74 -67.24
CA SER A 216 -3.85 -16.18 -67.48
C SER A 216 -4.92 -16.77 -68.41
N VAL A 217 -6.17 -16.30 -68.29
CA VAL A 217 -7.28 -16.70 -69.17
C VAL A 217 -7.07 -16.16 -70.58
N VAL A 218 -6.67 -14.89 -70.73
CA VAL A 218 -6.41 -14.26 -72.04
C VAL A 218 -5.23 -14.94 -72.76
N LEU A 219 -4.20 -15.35 -72.02
CA LEU A 219 -3.06 -16.08 -72.55
C LEU A 219 -3.34 -17.58 -72.79
N ASN A 220 -4.58 -18.02 -72.58
CA ASN A 220 -5.04 -19.39 -72.85
C ASN A 220 -4.22 -20.47 -72.11
N GLN A 221 -3.76 -20.16 -70.89
CA GLN A 221 -2.99 -21.12 -70.10
C GLN A 221 -3.85 -22.31 -69.68
N GLU A 222 -3.31 -23.53 -69.74
CA GLU A 222 -4.02 -24.76 -69.35
C GLU A 222 -4.49 -24.76 -67.88
N ALA A 223 -3.81 -24.00 -67.03
CA ALA A 223 -4.17 -23.80 -65.63
C ALA A 223 -4.31 -22.30 -65.31
N PRO A 224 -5.38 -21.88 -64.60
CA PRO A 224 -5.53 -20.51 -64.14
C PRO A 224 -4.41 -20.13 -63.16
N PHE A 225 -4.09 -18.84 -63.09
CA PHE A 225 -3.16 -18.34 -62.07
C PHE A 225 -3.74 -18.53 -60.67
N GLU A 226 -3.11 -19.38 -59.84
CA GLU A 226 -3.47 -19.57 -58.44
C GLU A 226 -2.33 -19.08 -57.56
N SER A 227 -2.57 -18.04 -56.76
CA SER A 227 -1.59 -17.64 -55.75
C SER A 227 -1.74 -18.54 -54.51
N GLN A 228 -0.62 -19.00 -53.97
CA GLN A 228 -0.56 -19.77 -52.72
C GLN A 228 -0.48 -18.88 -51.47
N ALA A 229 -0.49 -17.56 -51.63
CA ALA A 229 0.02 -16.63 -50.64
C ALA A 229 -1.10 -15.86 -49.93
N ASP A 230 -1.44 -16.26 -48.70
CA ASP A 230 -2.30 -15.45 -47.83
C ASP A 230 -1.64 -14.10 -47.49
N TYR A 231 -2.23 -13.00 -47.93
CA TYR A 231 -1.75 -11.65 -47.63
C TYR A 231 -2.54 -10.95 -46.52
N SER A 232 -3.46 -11.66 -45.86
CA SER A 232 -4.23 -11.12 -44.74
C SER A 232 -3.36 -11.01 -43.49
N ARG A 233 -3.48 -9.88 -42.77
CA ARG A 233 -2.88 -9.72 -41.43
C ARG A 233 -3.95 -9.62 -40.35
N SER A 234 -3.84 -10.44 -39.32
CA SER A 234 -4.71 -10.37 -38.15
C SER A 234 -4.38 -9.16 -37.27
N GLU A 235 -5.36 -8.71 -36.49
CA GLU A 235 -5.15 -7.61 -35.53
C GLU A 235 -4.11 -7.98 -34.45
N SER A 236 -4.04 -9.25 -34.06
CA SER A 236 -3.03 -9.76 -33.14
C SER A 236 -1.61 -9.65 -33.69
N GLU A 237 -1.44 -9.86 -35.00
CA GLU A 237 -0.13 -9.71 -35.64
C GLU A 237 0.29 -8.25 -35.70
N LEU A 238 -0.63 -7.34 -36.08
CA LEU A 238 -0.37 -5.90 -36.06
C LEU A 238 0.05 -5.42 -34.67
N LYS A 239 -0.62 -5.92 -33.62
CA LYS A 239 -0.30 -5.59 -32.22
C LYS A 239 1.09 -6.04 -31.78
N ASN A 240 1.70 -7.03 -32.43
CA ASN A 240 2.98 -7.59 -32.07
C ASN A 240 4.14 -7.18 -32.99
N GLU A 241 3.87 -6.42 -34.06
CA GLU A 241 4.87 -5.96 -35.00
C GLU A 241 5.00 -4.44 -35.03
N SER A 242 6.12 -3.94 -35.57
CA SER A 242 6.29 -2.53 -35.86
C SER A 242 5.62 -2.12 -37.17
N LEU A 243 5.39 -0.83 -37.34
CA LEU A 243 4.90 -0.25 -38.59
C LEU A 243 5.79 -0.61 -39.80
N ASP A 244 7.11 -0.68 -39.59
CA ASP A 244 8.05 -1.03 -40.65
C ASP A 244 7.92 -2.51 -41.03
N ASP A 245 7.75 -3.39 -40.05
CA ASP A 245 7.48 -4.81 -40.28
C ASP A 245 6.21 -5.01 -41.11
N THR A 246 5.12 -4.29 -40.77
CA THR A 246 3.87 -4.31 -41.54
C THR A 246 4.10 -3.87 -42.98
N LYS A 247 4.85 -2.78 -43.21
CA LYS A 247 5.17 -2.27 -44.54
C LYS A 247 5.99 -3.30 -45.34
N ASN A 248 7.03 -3.85 -44.72
CA ASN A 248 7.92 -4.82 -45.33
C ASN A 248 7.20 -6.13 -45.68
N PHE A 249 6.28 -6.60 -44.82
CA PHE A 249 5.44 -7.75 -45.08
C PHE A 249 4.69 -7.60 -46.42
N TYR A 250 3.95 -6.49 -46.60
CA TYR A 250 3.18 -6.28 -47.83
C TYR A 250 4.06 -6.06 -49.06
N VAL A 251 5.19 -5.36 -48.92
CA VAL A 251 6.15 -5.20 -50.02
C VAL A 251 6.70 -6.55 -50.47
N ASN A 252 7.05 -7.43 -49.53
CA ASN A 252 7.53 -8.77 -49.86
C ASN A 252 6.43 -9.62 -50.49
N ARG A 253 5.18 -9.47 -50.04
CA ARG A 253 4.06 -10.20 -50.63
C ARG A 253 3.78 -9.81 -52.08
N VAL A 254 3.91 -8.52 -52.42
CA VAL A 254 3.85 -8.06 -53.82
C VAL A 254 4.98 -8.67 -54.65
N LYS A 255 6.21 -8.70 -54.12
CA LYS A 255 7.37 -9.28 -54.82
C LYS A 255 7.16 -10.77 -55.09
N GLU A 256 6.73 -11.52 -54.08
CA GLU A 256 6.42 -12.94 -54.18
C GLU A 256 5.35 -13.20 -55.24
N LEU A 257 4.21 -12.49 -55.17
CA LEU A 257 3.12 -12.63 -56.14
C LEU A 257 3.58 -12.34 -57.57
N THR A 258 4.37 -11.29 -57.74
CA THR A 258 4.92 -10.91 -59.05
C THR A 258 5.91 -11.96 -59.56
N GLN A 259 6.78 -12.48 -58.69
CA GLN A 259 7.75 -13.51 -59.06
C GLN A 259 7.06 -14.82 -59.45
N THR A 260 6.05 -15.24 -58.70
CA THR A 260 5.24 -16.43 -59.02
C THR A 260 4.55 -16.27 -60.38
N ALA A 261 3.94 -15.11 -60.64
CA ALA A 261 3.31 -14.84 -61.94
C ALA A 261 4.30 -14.84 -63.09
N MET A 262 5.47 -14.21 -62.93
CA MET A 262 6.52 -14.23 -63.94
C MET A 262 6.99 -15.65 -64.26
N GLN A 263 7.16 -16.51 -63.25
CA GLN A 263 7.57 -17.90 -63.45
C GLN A 263 6.51 -18.70 -64.20
N GLN A 264 5.24 -18.61 -63.79
CA GLN A 264 4.14 -19.32 -64.44
C GLN A 264 3.96 -18.88 -65.91
N PHE A 265 4.00 -17.58 -66.17
CA PHE A 265 3.86 -17.05 -67.52
C PHE A 265 5.07 -17.33 -68.41
N ALA A 266 6.28 -17.38 -67.86
CA ALA A 266 7.47 -17.78 -68.61
C ALA A 266 7.45 -19.27 -68.97
N SER A 267 6.99 -20.15 -68.07
CA SER A 267 6.92 -21.59 -68.34
C SER A 267 5.90 -21.95 -69.43
N SER A 268 4.75 -21.27 -69.48
CA SER A 268 3.72 -21.57 -70.49
C SER A 268 4.16 -21.23 -71.92
N ASN A 269 4.96 -20.18 -72.12
CA ASN A 269 5.47 -19.79 -73.44
C ASN A 269 6.53 -20.77 -74.01
N MET A 270 7.05 -21.72 -73.22
CA MET A 270 8.04 -22.70 -73.68
C MET A 270 7.45 -24.07 -74.06
N VAL A 271 6.14 -24.29 -73.89
CA VAL A 271 5.48 -25.56 -74.24
C VAL A 271 4.91 -25.54 -75.68
N ASP A 272 4.72 -24.35 -76.27
CA ASP A 272 4.13 -24.16 -77.61
C ASP A 272 5.16 -23.97 -78.75
N ASN A 273 6.45 -24.26 -78.53
CA ASN A 273 7.51 -24.27 -79.57
C ASN A 273 8.13 -25.66 -79.70
#